data_AF-A0A5K1G0B7-F1
#
_entry.id   AF-A0A5K1G0B7-F1
#
_cell.length_a   1.000
_cell.length_b   1.000
_cell.length_c   1.000
_cell.angle_alpha   90.00
_cell.angle_beta   90.00
_cell.angle_gamma   90.00
#
_symmetry.space_group_name_H-M   'P 1'
#
loop_
_entity.id
_entity.type
_entity.pdbx_description
1 polymer ?
#
loop_
_entity_poly.entity_id
_entity_poly.type
_entity_poly.pdbx_seq_one_letter_code
_entity_poly.pdbx_strand_id
1 'polypeptide(L)'
;PFCLEQFVPLPSRRQMACCSVSQASLLVCAALVMLGSGSLPAGGFQFHVGGSRGWIEPTGNDTDVYNDWASENRFHVGDSV
;
A
#
# COMPACT_ATOMS: atom_id res chain seq x y z
N PRO A 1 17.83 25.69 -45.28
CA PRO A 1 17.20 25.70 -46.61
C PRO A 1 15.82 25.05 -46.57
N PHE A 2 14.79 25.88 -46.80
CA PHE A 2 13.35 25.57 -46.94
C PHE A 2 12.65 25.07 -45.66
N CYS A 3 11.68 25.76 -45.06
CA CYS A 3 10.79 26.82 -45.57
C CYS A 3 10.93 28.15 -44.81
N LEU A 4 11.26 29.19 -45.56
CA LEU A 4 10.74 30.54 -45.32
C LEU A 4 9.21 30.48 -45.48
N GLU A 5 8.49 31.11 -44.55
CA GLU A 5 7.19 31.79 -44.68
C GLU A 5 6.48 31.76 -43.32
N GLN A 6 6.98 32.57 -42.38
CA GLN A 6 6.20 33.00 -41.22
C GLN A 6 6.24 34.52 -41.14
N PHE A 7 5.85 35.19 -42.22
CA PHE A 7 5.38 36.57 -42.17
C PHE A 7 3.87 36.58 -42.01
N VAL A 8 3.39 36.24 -40.81
CA VAL A 8 2.05 36.65 -40.35
C VAL A 8 2.19 37.18 -38.92
N PRO A 9 1.95 38.48 -38.65
CA PRO A 9 2.19 39.04 -37.35
C PRO A 9 0.94 38.86 -36.48
N LEU A 10 1.00 38.01 -35.44
CA LEU A 10 0.05 38.09 -34.32
C LEU A 10 0.71 37.76 -32.97
N PRO A 11 0.26 38.41 -31.87
CA PRO A 11 1.11 38.70 -30.73
C PRO A 11 1.05 37.63 -29.64
N SER A 12 2.19 37.44 -28.97
CA SER A 12 2.29 37.22 -27.52
C SER A 12 1.43 36.10 -26.88
N ARG A 13 1.45 34.86 -27.42
CA ARG A 13 0.78 33.71 -26.77
C ARG A 13 1.67 32.51 -26.47
N ARG A 14 2.99 32.70 -26.32
CA ARG A 14 3.93 31.59 -26.07
C ARG A 14 4.44 31.45 -24.64
N GLN A 15 4.19 32.40 -23.75
CA GLN A 15 4.69 32.33 -22.36
C GLN A 15 3.70 31.67 -21.37
N MET A 16 2.39 31.69 -21.64
CA MET A 16 1.38 31.19 -20.69
C MET A 16 1.30 29.66 -20.58
N ALA A 17 1.65 28.93 -21.64
CA ALA A 17 1.59 27.47 -21.63
C ALA A 17 2.67 26.84 -20.71
N CYS A 18 3.89 27.40 -20.65
CA CYS A 18 4.99 26.82 -19.88
C CYS A 18 4.75 26.81 -18.36
N CYS A 19 4.24 27.92 -17.78
CA CYS A 19 3.96 28.00 -16.34
C CYS A 19 2.82 27.06 -15.93
N SER A 20 1.77 26.98 -16.77
CA SER A 20 0.62 26.11 -16.53
C SER A 20 0.97 24.62 -16.69
N VAL A 21 1.82 24.27 -17.66
CA VAL A 21 2.27 22.88 -17.88
C VAL A 21 3.16 22.43 -16.72
N SER A 22 4.08 23.27 -16.24
CA SER A 22 4.91 22.97 -15.07
C SER A 22 4.08 22.73 -13.81
N GLN A 23 3.06 23.56 -13.57
CA GLN A 23 2.15 23.39 -12.43
C GLN A 23 1.26 22.15 -12.56
N ALA A 24 0.71 21.87 -13.74
CA ALA A 24 -0.08 20.67 -13.99
C ALA A 24 0.73 19.39 -13.79
N SER A 25 1.99 19.36 -14.26
CA SER A 25 2.89 18.22 -14.04
C SER A 25 3.16 17.97 -12.56
N LEU A 26 3.42 19.02 -11.77
CA LEU A 26 3.63 18.89 -10.32
C LEU A 26 2.39 18.34 -9.60
N LEU A 27 1.19 18.81 -9.96
CA LEU A 27 -0.06 18.32 -9.39
C LEU A 27 -0.32 16.85 -9.75
N VAL A 28 -0.04 16.45 -10.98
CA VAL A 28 -0.13 15.05 -11.42
C VAL A 28 0.85 14.17 -10.65
N CYS A 29 2.11 14.60 -10.51
CA CYS A 29 3.10 13.86 -9.73
C CYS A 29 2.70 13.73 -8.26
N ALA A 30 2.22 14.80 -7.64
CA ALA A 30 1.73 14.78 -6.26
C ALA A 30 0.54 13.82 -6.10
N ALA A 31 -0.42 13.85 -7.04
CA ALA A 31 -1.56 12.92 -7.03
C ALA A 31 -1.12 11.46 -7.15
N LEU A 32 -0.14 11.15 -8.01
CA LEU A 32 0.40 9.79 -8.15
C LEU A 32 1.10 9.29 -6.89
N VAL A 33 1.85 10.15 -6.21
CA VAL A 33 2.50 9.80 -4.93
C VAL A 33 1.46 9.53 -3.84
N MET A 34 0.41 10.36 -3.75
CA MET A 34 -0.67 10.17 -2.78
C MET A 34 -1.47 8.89 -3.03
N LEU A 35 -1.72 8.54 -4.30
CA LEU A 35 -2.37 7.28 -4.69
C LEU A 35 -1.51 6.04 -4.39
N GLY A 36 -0.17 6.16 -4.47
CA GLY A 36 0.76 5.07 -4.20
C GLY A 36 1.12 4.86 -2.73
N SER A 37 0.76 5.78 -1.84
CA SER A 37 1.12 5.76 -0.41
C SER A 37 0.15 4.96 0.47
N GLY A 38 -0.73 4.16 -0.13
CA GLY A 38 -1.66 3.32 0.62
C GLY A 38 -0.90 2.28 1.44
N SER A 39 -1.00 2.37 2.77
CA SER A 39 -0.59 1.30 3.67
C SER A 39 -1.40 0.05 3.32
N LEU A 40 -0.73 -0.97 2.78
CA LEU A 40 -1.35 -2.29 2.58
C LEU A 40 -1.90 -2.75 3.94
N PRO A 41 -3.12 -3.32 3.99
CA PRO A 41 -3.56 -3.97 5.21
C PRO A 41 -2.52 -5.03 5.56
N ALA A 42 -1.97 -4.95 6.77
CA ALA A 42 -1.12 -6.01 7.29
C ALA A 42 -1.99 -7.27 7.32
N GLY A 43 -1.72 -8.18 6.39
CA GLY A 43 -2.38 -9.49 6.36
C GLY A 43 -1.92 -10.25 7.57
N GLY A 44 -2.79 -10.37 8.57
CA GLY A 44 -2.56 -11.15 9.77
C GLY A 44 -3.75 -12.09 9.99
N PHE A 45 -3.47 -13.35 10.31
CA PHE A 45 -4.47 -14.30 10.76
C PHE A 45 -4.62 -14.22 12.28
N GLN A 46 -5.87 -14.23 12.74
CA GLN A 46 -6.18 -14.35 14.16
C GLN A 46 -6.37 -15.82 14.52
N PHE A 47 -5.52 -16.33 15.41
CA PHE A 47 -5.59 -17.69 15.91
C PHE A 47 -6.32 -17.72 17.24
N HIS A 48 -7.13 -18.75 17.46
CA HIS A 48 -7.76 -19.01 18.75
C HIS A 48 -6.97 -20.08 19.48
N VAL A 49 -6.31 -19.71 20.58
CA VAL A 49 -5.45 -20.63 21.33
C VAL A 49 -6.26 -21.80 21.87
N GLY A 50 -5.79 -23.03 21.63
CA GLY A 50 -6.49 -24.26 22.03
C GLY A 50 -7.69 -24.63 21.16
N GLY A 51 -7.94 -23.91 20.05
CA GLY A 51 -9.03 -24.19 19.12
C GLY A 51 -10.40 -24.07 19.78
N SER A 52 -11.26 -25.08 19.60
CA SER A 52 -12.61 -25.10 20.18
C SER A 52 -12.63 -25.19 21.71
N ARG A 53 -11.55 -25.66 22.34
CA ARG A 53 -11.42 -25.74 23.80
C ARG A 53 -11.04 -24.40 24.44
N GLY A 54 -10.46 -23.49 23.66
CA GLY A 54 -9.97 -22.21 24.14
C GLY A 54 -8.79 -22.32 25.10
N TRP A 55 -8.53 -21.24 25.82
CA TRP A 55 -7.48 -21.16 26.84
C TRP A 55 -8.00 -21.64 28.19
N ILE A 56 -7.72 -22.90 28.52
CA ILE A 56 -8.07 -23.58 29.77
C ILE A 56 -6.81 -24.09 30.51
N GLU A 57 -6.88 -24.20 31.83
CA GLU A 57 -5.78 -24.82 32.60
C GLU A 57 -5.67 -26.31 32.24
N PRO A 58 -4.50 -26.80 31.78
CA PRO A 58 -4.35 -28.20 31.44
C PRO A 58 -4.46 -29.09 32.68
N THR A 59 -5.36 -30.07 32.64
CA THR A 59 -5.53 -31.03 33.74
C THR A 59 -4.74 -32.31 33.48
N GLY A 60 -3.90 -32.72 34.42
CA GLY A 60 -3.33 -34.07 34.52
C GLY A 60 -2.54 -34.57 33.31
N ASN A 61 -3.23 -35.07 32.30
CA ASN A 61 -2.66 -35.69 31.09
C ASN A 61 -2.55 -34.73 29.89
N ASP A 62 -3.09 -33.51 30.00
CA ASP A 62 -3.20 -32.56 28.89
C ASP A 62 -2.04 -31.56 28.82
N THR A 63 -0.88 -31.86 29.42
CA THR A 63 0.24 -30.92 29.54
C THR A 63 0.79 -30.45 28.20
N ASP A 64 0.67 -31.26 27.15
CA ASP A 64 1.21 -30.97 25.81
C ASP A 64 0.20 -30.32 24.86
N VAL A 65 -1.04 -30.09 25.30
CA VAL A 65 -2.15 -29.58 24.45
C VAL A 65 -1.81 -28.30 23.71
N TYR A 66 -1.11 -27.36 24.35
CA TYR A 66 -0.74 -26.10 23.69
C TYR A 66 0.46 -26.22 22.77
N ASN A 67 1.38 -27.14 23.07
CA ASN A 67 2.52 -27.43 22.21
C ASN A 67 2.04 -28.10 20.92
N ASP A 68 1.14 -29.07 21.04
CA ASP A 68 0.52 -29.72 19.89
C ASP A 68 -0.24 -28.70 19.03
N TRP A 69 -1.08 -27.86 19.65
CA TRP A 69 -1.77 -26.78 18.95
C TRP A 69 -0.80 -25.83 18.24
N ALA A 70 0.26 -25.37 18.92
CA ALA A 70 1.24 -24.47 18.33
C ALA A 70 1.98 -25.12 17.14
N SER A 71 2.20 -26.44 17.17
CA SER A 71 2.84 -27.18 16.09
C SER A 71 1.98 -27.26 14.81
N GLU A 72 0.65 -27.23 14.97
CA GLU A 72 -0.31 -27.26 13.87
C GLU A 72 -0.55 -25.89 13.24
N ASN A 73 -0.19 -24.80 13.94
CA ASN A 73 -0.39 -23.43 13.48
C ASN A 73 0.90 -22.83 12.90
N ARG A 74 0.80 -22.18 11.73
CA ARG A 74 1.93 -21.48 11.09
C ARG A 74 1.78 -19.98 11.29
N PHE A 75 2.63 -19.43 12.16
CA PHE A 75 2.63 -18.01 12.48
C PHE A 75 3.49 -17.21 11.49
N HIS A 76 2.92 -16.16 10.94
CA HIS A 76 3.58 -15.14 10.13
C HIS A 76 3.67 -13.81 10.89
N VAL A 77 4.62 -12.96 10.49
CA VAL A 77 4.76 -11.62 11.06
C VAL A 77 3.51 -10.80 10.70
N GLY A 78 2.78 -10.36 11.72
CA GLY A 78 1.49 -9.67 11.57
C GLY A 78 0.30 -10.47 12.10
N ASP A 79 0.48 -11.77 12.38
CA ASP A 79 -0.55 -12.61 12.99
C ASP A 79 -0.73 -12.30 14.49
N SER A 80 -1.92 -12.62 15.02
CA SER A 80 -2.27 -12.44 16.43
C SER A 80 -2.88 -13.71 17.02
N VAL A 81 -2.67 -13.92 18.32
CA VAL A 81 -3.22 -15.04 19.12
C VAL A 81 -4.24 -14.57 20.15
#